data_AF-A0A2D2DUY4-F1
#
_entry.id   AF-A0A2D2DUY4-F1
#
_cell.length_a   1.000
_cell.length_b   1.000
_cell.length_c   1.000
_cell.angle_alpha   90.00
_cell.angle_beta   90.00
_cell.angle_gamma   90.00
#
_symmetry.space_group_name_H-M   'P 1'
#
loop_
_entity.id
_entity.type
_entity.pdbx_description
1 polymer ?
#
loop_
_entity_poly.entity_id
_entity_poly.type
_entity_poly.pdbx_seq_one_letter_code
_entity_poly.pdbx_strand_id
1 'polypeptide(L)'
;MSSPHAAAPYYFVPGPSKWPMAAGLSLLVTMIGASAWVNDVSWGPAVNIAGILATLLVMYFWFGDAIGESEAGQYGKRIDLSFRWSMSWFIFSEIMFFGAFFGALFYARTITMPWLGDLDHKIIWPDFAAQWGGASPAGTIDSFTTMGPFPIPTINTALLLLSGVTLTISHHALRAGHRAKTAFWLAATILLGFVFMGFQAYEYMHAYSDLNLKLTSGIYGSIFYLLTGFHGFHVTLGAIMLSVILYRVMKGHFTAENHFGFEGAAWYWHFVDVVWLGLYIVVYWL
;
A
#
# COMPACT_ATOMS: atom_id res chain seq x y z
N MET A 1 19.44 -46.42 4.93
CA MET A 1 18.02 -46.48 5.26
C MET A 1 17.46 -45.07 5.08
N SER A 2 16.75 -44.83 3.99
CA SER A 2 16.11 -43.54 3.70
C SER A 2 14.92 -43.36 4.64
N SER A 3 14.98 -42.37 5.53
CA SER A 3 13.80 -41.96 6.28
C SER A 3 12.65 -41.66 5.30
N PRO A 4 11.45 -42.21 5.51
CA PRO A 4 10.31 -41.84 4.69
C PRO A 4 10.06 -40.34 4.89
N HIS A 5 10.07 -39.58 3.81
CA HIS A 5 9.52 -38.22 3.80
C HIS A 5 8.06 -38.37 4.25
N ALA A 6 7.78 -38.01 5.51
CA ALA A 6 6.42 -38.03 6.01
C ALA A 6 5.58 -37.15 5.09
N ALA A 7 4.56 -37.72 4.47
CA ALA A 7 3.62 -36.95 3.67
C ALA A 7 3.06 -35.82 4.54
N ALA A 8 2.97 -34.61 3.97
CA ALA A 8 2.43 -33.46 4.69
C ALA A 8 1.07 -33.82 5.33
N PRO A 9 0.82 -33.37 6.58
CA PRO A 9 -0.41 -33.70 7.29
C PRO A 9 -1.64 -33.18 6.52
N TYR A 10 -2.80 -33.81 6.76
CA TYR A 10 -4.07 -33.43 6.14
C TYR A 10 -4.36 -31.92 6.25
N TYR A 11 -4.04 -31.34 7.41
CA TYR A 11 -3.94 -29.89 7.63
C TYR A 11 -2.86 -29.67 8.69
N PHE A 12 -1.83 -28.88 8.40
CA PHE A 12 -0.81 -28.55 9.40
C PHE A 12 -1.37 -27.53 10.39
N VAL A 13 -1.24 -27.87 11.67
CA VAL A 13 -1.57 -27.01 12.80
C VAL A 13 -0.24 -26.64 13.46
N PRO A 14 0.18 -25.38 13.42
CA PRO A 14 1.43 -24.96 14.04
C PRO A 14 1.37 -25.13 15.56
N GLY A 15 2.53 -25.33 16.18
CA GLY A 15 2.68 -25.33 17.63
C GLY A 15 2.41 -23.94 18.24
N PRO A 16 2.47 -23.82 19.58
CA PRO A 16 2.30 -22.54 20.25
C PRO A 16 3.28 -21.48 19.73
N SER A 17 2.78 -20.31 19.34
CA SER A 17 3.59 -19.20 18.83
C SER A 17 3.52 -18.00 19.77
N LYS A 18 4.68 -17.40 20.05
CA LYS A 18 4.82 -16.17 20.85
C LYS A 18 4.51 -14.90 20.06
N TRP A 19 4.51 -14.99 18.72
CA TRP A 19 4.44 -13.81 17.85
C TRP A 19 3.12 -13.03 17.94
N PRO A 20 1.94 -13.66 18.06
CA PRO A 20 0.70 -12.91 18.23
C PRO A 20 0.70 -11.98 19.46
N MET A 21 1.21 -12.48 20.60
CA MET A 21 1.32 -11.69 21.83
C MET A 21 2.35 -10.57 21.68
N ALA A 22 3.52 -10.88 21.11
CA ALA A 22 4.57 -9.89 20.88
C ALA A 22 4.10 -8.78 19.91
N ALA A 23 3.38 -9.15 18.84
CA ALA A 23 2.80 -8.20 17.91
C ALA A 23 1.79 -7.28 18.61
N GLY A 24 0.86 -7.85 19.38
CA GLY A 24 -0.12 -7.08 20.16
C GLY A 24 0.54 -6.09 21.12
N LEU A 25 1.58 -6.51 21.84
CA LEU A 25 2.32 -5.62 22.74
C LEU A 25 3.07 -4.51 21.97
N SER A 26 3.74 -4.85 20.86
CA SER A 26 4.46 -3.86 20.05
C SER A 26 3.53 -2.81 19.43
N LEU A 27 2.33 -3.23 18.97
CA LEU A 27 1.31 -2.33 18.46
C LEU A 27 0.74 -1.43 19.57
N LEU A 28 0.52 -1.97 20.77
CA LEU A 28 0.09 -1.18 21.93
C LEU A 28 1.12 -0.09 22.27
N VAL A 29 2.41 -0.44 22.35
CA VAL A 29 3.50 0.53 22.58
C VAL A 29 3.53 1.59 21.50
N THR A 30 3.37 1.18 20.23
CA THR A 30 3.29 2.10 19.09
C THR A 30 2.16 3.12 19.27
N MET A 31 0.97 2.67 19.63
CA MET A 31 -0.21 3.54 19.82
C MET A 31 -0.10 4.44 21.04
N ILE A 32 0.46 3.96 22.15
CA ILE A 32 0.74 4.79 23.33
C ILE A 32 1.72 5.92 22.97
N GLY A 33 2.80 5.59 22.27
CA GLY A 33 3.76 6.59 21.80
C GLY A 33 3.14 7.57 20.80
N ALA A 34 2.33 7.09 19.85
CA ALA A 34 1.65 7.93 18.87
C ALA A 34 0.69 8.92 19.54
N SER A 35 -0.14 8.43 20.47
CA SER A 35 -1.06 9.27 21.24
C SER A 35 -0.31 10.34 22.03
N ALA A 36 0.77 9.97 22.72
CA ALA A 36 1.60 10.91 23.45
C ALA A 36 2.27 11.94 22.53
N TRP A 37 2.76 11.52 21.36
CA TRP A 37 3.37 12.43 20.37
C TRP A 37 2.36 13.44 19.85
N VAL A 38 1.16 13.03 19.44
CA VAL A 38 0.12 13.95 18.94
C VAL A 38 -0.34 14.95 20.02
N ASN A 39 -0.13 14.65 21.30
CA ASN A 39 -0.42 15.53 22.43
C ASN A 39 0.83 16.28 22.96
N ASP A 40 1.89 16.40 22.15
CA ASP A 40 3.13 17.14 22.47
C ASP A 40 3.86 16.67 23.74
N VAL A 41 3.71 15.39 24.10
CA VAL A 41 4.40 14.79 25.24
C VAL A 41 5.81 14.38 24.82
N SER A 42 6.83 14.86 25.53
CA SER A 42 8.25 14.75 25.14
C SER A 42 8.76 13.33 24.93
N TRP A 43 8.26 12.33 25.66
CA TRP A 43 8.66 10.92 25.49
C TRP A 43 7.92 10.22 24.34
N GLY A 44 6.82 10.80 23.85
CA GLY A 44 5.94 10.21 22.83
C GLY A 44 6.68 9.75 21.57
N PRO A 45 7.48 10.60 20.91
CA PRO A 45 8.20 10.22 19.69
C PRO A 45 9.13 9.02 19.87
N ALA A 46 9.91 9.00 20.96
CA ALA A 46 10.85 7.93 21.24
C ALA A 46 10.14 6.59 21.47
N VAL A 47 9.05 6.60 22.25
CA VAL A 47 8.23 5.40 22.50
C VAL A 47 7.53 4.92 21.24
N ASN A 48 7.03 5.82 20.41
CA ASN A 48 6.41 5.47 19.14
C ASN A 48 7.40 4.77 18.20
N ILE A 49 8.59 5.36 18.01
CA ILE A 49 9.64 4.78 17.16
C ILE A 49 10.07 3.40 17.70
N ALA A 50 10.24 3.26 19.01
CA ALA A 50 10.56 1.97 19.63
C ALA A 50 9.47 0.92 19.36
N GLY A 51 8.19 1.30 19.46
CA GLY A 51 7.06 0.44 19.14
C GLY A 51 7.03 0.00 17.66
N ILE A 52 7.28 0.93 16.73
CA ILE A 52 7.35 0.63 15.29
C ILE A 52 8.49 -0.35 15.02
N LEU A 53 9.69 -0.09 15.55
CA LEU A 53 10.85 -0.98 15.38
C LEU A 53 10.59 -2.37 15.97
N ALA A 54 9.94 -2.45 17.14
CA ALA A 54 9.54 -3.72 17.74
C ALA A 54 8.53 -4.47 16.85
N THR A 55 7.55 -3.77 16.28
CA THR A 55 6.56 -4.36 15.36
C THR A 55 7.24 -4.92 14.11
N LEU A 56 8.16 -4.16 13.51
CA LEU A 56 8.92 -4.61 12.34
C LEU A 56 9.79 -5.83 12.66
N LEU A 57 10.41 -5.87 13.84
CA LEU A 57 11.19 -7.01 14.31
C LEU A 57 10.33 -8.26 14.47
N VAL A 58 9.14 -8.12 15.07
CA VAL A 58 8.19 -9.23 15.22
C VAL A 58 7.76 -9.74 13.86
N MET A 59 7.41 -8.86 12.92
CA MET A 59 7.03 -9.26 11.55
C MET A 59 8.18 -9.98 10.83
N TYR A 60 9.41 -9.49 10.95
CA TYR A 60 10.58 -10.12 10.35
C TYR A 60 10.76 -11.57 10.81
N PHE A 61 10.74 -11.81 12.13
CA PHE A 61 10.91 -13.15 12.67
C PHE A 61 9.70 -14.05 12.41
N TRP A 62 8.48 -13.51 12.52
CA TRP A 62 7.27 -14.29 12.28
C TRP A 62 7.19 -14.75 10.82
N PHE A 63 7.46 -13.86 9.86
CA PHE A 63 7.53 -14.28 8.45
C PHE A 63 8.70 -15.22 8.18
N GLY A 64 9.83 -15.06 8.89
CA GLY A 64 10.94 -16.01 8.86
C GLY A 64 10.52 -17.43 9.26
N ASP A 65 9.78 -17.57 10.37
CA ASP A 65 9.25 -18.84 10.84
C ASP A 65 8.26 -19.44 9.83
N ALA A 66 7.33 -18.64 9.30
CA ALA A 66 6.38 -19.09 8.27
C ALA A 66 7.09 -19.57 6.98
N ILE A 67 8.16 -18.90 6.57
CA ILE A 67 9.00 -19.35 5.45
C ILE A 67 9.70 -20.66 5.82
N GLY A 68 10.25 -20.77 7.03
CA GLY A 68 10.91 -21.98 7.52
C GLY A 68 9.98 -23.20 7.53
N GLU A 69 8.76 -23.04 8.02
CA GLU A 69 7.71 -24.08 8.00
C GLU A 69 7.34 -24.51 6.56
N SER A 70 7.23 -23.52 5.65
CA SER A 70 6.99 -23.77 4.23
C SER A 70 8.10 -24.61 3.60
N GLU A 71 9.37 -24.21 3.78
CA GLU A 71 10.53 -24.92 3.20
C GLU A 71 10.76 -26.29 3.86
N ALA A 72 10.32 -26.48 5.11
CA ALA A 72 10.34 -27.78 5.78
C ALA A 72 9.29 -28.77 5.21
N GLY A 73 8.48 -28.36 4.22
CA GLY A 73 7.50 -29.22 3.56
C GLY A 73 6.25 -29.50 4.41
N GLN A 74 5.99 -28.68 5.43
CA GLN A 74 4.84 -28.87 6.34
C GLN A 74 3.51 -28.42 5.70
N TYR A 75 3.56 -27.58 4.66
CA TYR A 75 2.38 -27.02 4.01
C TYR A 75 1.89 -27.94 2.88
N GLY A 76 0.73 -28.57 3.10
CA GLY A 76 0.02 -29.32 2.06
C GLY A 76 -0.90 -28.44 1.20
N LYS A 77 -1.51 -29.03 0.16
CA LYS A 77 -2.40 -28.33 -0.79
C LYS A 77 -3.56 -27.56 -0.14
N ARG A 78 -4.06 -28.02 1.01
CA ARG A 78 -5.14 -27.35 1.72
C ARG A 78 -4.69 -26.05 2.37
N ILE A 79 -3.45 -26.00 2.86
CA ILE A 79 -2.88 -24.77 3.42
C ILE A 79 -2.59 -23.77 2.32
N ASP A 80 -2.08 -24.23 1.18
CA ASP A 80 -1.94 -23.40 -0.01
C ASP A 80 -3.29 -22.74 -0.39
N LEU A 81 -4.37 -23.53 -0.43
CA LEU A 81 -5.71 -23.00 -0.67
C LEU A 81 -6.18 -22.02 0.41
N SER A 82 -5.94 -22.32 1.70
CA SER A 82 -6.27 -21.40 2.79
C SER A 82 -5.53 -20.08 2.65
N PHE A 83 -4.23 -20.09 2.33
CA PHE A 83 -3.47 -18.86 2.15
C PHE A 83 -3.95 -18.02 0.97
N ARG A 84 -4.37 -18.65 -0.13
CA ARG A 84 -4.98 -17.95 -1.28
C ARG A 84 -6.27 -17.24 -0.90
N TRP A 85 -7.13 -17.90 -0.12
CA TRP A 85 -8.35 -17.25 0.39
C TRP A 85 -8.03 -16.14 1.37
N SER A 86 -7.08 -16.34 2.29
CA SER A 86 -6.65 -15.29 3.22
C SER A 86 -6.10 -14.07 2.48
N MET A 87 -5.27 -14.27 1.46
CA MET A 87 -4.75 -13.17 0.64
C MET A 87 -5.88 -12.45 -0.13
N SER A 88 -6.86 -13.20 -0.65
CA SER A 88 -8.00 -12.61 -1.37
C SER A 88 -8.86 -11.75 -0.43
N TRP A 89 -9.15 -12.24 0.78
CA TRP A 89 -9.90 -11.49 1.79
C TRP A 89 -9.13 -10.28 2.31
N PHE A 90 -7.81 -10.39 2.45
CA PHE A 90 -6.95 -9.26 2.78
C PHE A 90 -7.02 -8.18 1.69
N ILE A 91 -6.82 -8.53 0.41
CA ILE A 91 -6.96 -7.57 -0.69
C ILE A 91 -8.36 -6.95 -0.72
N PHE A 92 -9.40 -7.75 -0.48
CA PHE A 92 -10.76 -7.23 -0.41
C PHE A 92 -10.93 -6.20 0.72
N SER A 93 -10.36 -6.43 1.91
CA SER A 93 -10.40 -5.43 2.98
C SER A 93 -9.64 -4.15 2.60
N GLU A 94 -8.51 -4.26 1.89
CA GLU A 94 -7.78 -3.08 1.41
C GLU A 94 -8.58 -2.30 0.36
N ILE A 95 -9.31 -2.98 -0.53
CA ILE A 95 -10.23 -2.34 -1.48
C ILE A 95 -11.32 -1.57 -0.73
N MET A 96 -11.89 -2.15 0.33
CA MET A 96 -12.90 -1.46 1.15
C MET A 96 -12.31 -0.27 1.92
N PHE A 97 -11.06 -0.36 2.38
CA PHE A 97 -10.33 0.73 3.00
C PHE A 97 -10.16 1.92 2.05
N PHE A 98 -9.69 1.69 0.81
CA PHE A 98 -9.66 2.74 -0.22
C PHE A 98 -11.06 3.21 -0.61
N GLY A 99 -12.04 2.31 -0.66
CA GLY A 99 -13.44 2.62 -0.92
C GLY A 99 -14.00 3.67 0.05
N ALA A 100 -13.59 3.65 1.32
CA ALA A 100 -13.97 4.68 2.29
C ALA A 100 -13.42 6.06 1.92
N PHE A 101 -12.16 6.16 1.48
CA PHE A 101 -11.57 7.45 1.07
C PHE A 101 -12.12 7.96 -0.26
N PHE A 102 -12.33 7.07 -1.25
CA PHE A 102 -13.03 7.44 -2.48
C PHE A 102 -14.47 7.87 -2.20
N GLY A 103 -15.15 7.21 -1.25
CA GLY A 103 -16.47 7.61 -0.77
C GLY A 103 -16.47 9.00 -0.13
N ALA A 104 -15.46 9.30 0.70
CA ALA A 104 -15.29 10.63 1.28
C ALA A 104 -15.02 11.70 0.21
N LEU A 105 -14.19 11.40 -0.79
CA LEU A 105 -13.94 12.27 -1.94
C LEU A 105 -15.22 12.53 -2.73
N PHE A 106 -15.97 11.47 -3.05
CA PHE A 106 -17.24 11.57 -3.76
C PHE A 106 -18.26 12.41 -2.97
N TYR A 107 -18.41 12.15 -1.68
CA TYR A 107 -19.33 12.90 -0.82
C TYR A 107 -18.96 14.38 -0.76
N ALA A 108 -17.67 14.69 -0.56
CA ALA A 108 -17.18 16.05 -0.57
C ALA A 108 -17.52 16.72 -1.92
N ARG A 109 -17.04 16.14 -3.02
CA ARG A 109 -17.10 16.74 -4.36
C ARG A 109 -18.50 16.85 -4.93
N THR A 110 -19.28 15.79 -4.83
CA THR A 110 -20.56 15.68 -5.54
C THR A 110 -21.73 16.18 -4.69
N ILE A 111 -21.61 16.17 -3.35
CA ILE A 111 -22.72 16.51 -2.44
C ILE A 111 -22.41 17.79 -1.67
N THR A 112 -21.30 17.83 -0.93
CA THR A 112 -21.01 18.96 -0.03
C THR A 112 -20.68 20.25 -0.79
N MET A 113 -19.89 20.16 -1.86
CA MET A 113 -19.54 21.34 -2.67
C MET A 113 -20.75 22.05 -3.28
N PRO A 114 -21.65 21.37 -4.02
CA PRO A 114 -22.84 22.02 -4.56
C PRO A 114 -23.75 22.59 -3.48
N TRP A 115 -23.88 21.90 -2.34
CA TRP A 115 -24.67 22.37 -1.20
C TRP A 115 -24.12 23.68 -0.63
N LEU A 116 -22.81 23.80 -0.45
CA LEU A 116 -22.18 25.04 0.03
C LEU A 116 -22.27 26.20 -0.97
N GLY A 117 -22.48 25.91 -2.26
CA GLY A 117 -22.61 26.92 -3.32
C GLY A 117 -24.05 27.33 -3.65
N ASP A 118 -25.04 26.78 -2.96
CA ASP A 118 -26.45 27.07 -3.21
C ASP A 118 -26.85 28.49 -2.79
N LEU A 119 -28.07 28.91 -3.15
CA LEU A 119 -28.55 30.27 -2.87
C LEU A 119 -28.68 30.55 -1.37
N ASP A 120 -28.97 29.53 -0.56
CA ASP A 120 -29.18 29.69 0.88
C ASP A 120 -27.83 29.91 1.59
N HIS A 121 -26.79 29.18 1.20
CA HIS A 121 -25.46 29.29 1.80
C HIS A 121 -24.68 30.51 1.30
N LYS A 122 -25.04 31.08 0.15
CA LYS A 122 -24.51 32.37 -0.30
C LYS A 122 -24.84 33.53 0.64
N ILE A 123 -25.84 33.39 1.52
CA ILE A 123 -26.11 34.37 2.58
C ILE A 123 -24.97 34.39 3.61
N ILE A 124 -24.35 33.24 3.86
CA ILE A 124 -23.25 33.07 4.83
C ILE A 124 -21.90 33.30 4.15
N TRP A 125 -21.72 32.80 2.92
CA TRP A 125 -20.49 32.91 2.14
C TRP A 125 -20.76 33.48 0.73
N PRO A 126 -20.94 34.80 0.60
CA PRO A 126 -21.36 35.43 -0.66
C PRO A 126 -20.37 35.21 -1.81
N ASP A 127 -19.08 35.21 -1.49
CA ASP A 127 -17.98 35.14 -2.45
C ASP A 127 -17.51 33.69 -2.72
N PHE A 128 -18.13 32.70 -2.08
CA PHE A 128 -17.76 31.29 -2.28
C PHE A 128 -18.29 30.78 -3.63
N ALA A 129 -17.38 30.21 -4.43
CA ALA A 129 -17.70 29.50 -5.65
C ALA A 129 -17.48 28.00 -5.43
N ALA A 130 -18.52 27.19 -5.67
CA ALA A 130 -18.47 25.74 -5.56
C ALA A 130 -17.67 25.10 -6.72
N GLN A 131 -16.36 25.29 -6.69
CA GLN A 131 -15.40 24.69 -7.61
C GLN A 131 -14.48 23.77 -6.84
N TRP A 132 -14.32 22.53 -7.31
CA TRP A 132 -13.39 21.59 -6.69
C TRP A 132 -11.94 22.09 -6.85
N GLY A 133 -11.22 22.17 -5.73
CA GLY A 133 -9.88 22.78 -5.70
C GLY A 133 -9.88 24.32 -5.73
N GLY A 134 -11.03 24.96 -5.50
CA GLY A 134 -11.17 26.41 -5.38
C GLY A 134 -11.01 26.93 -3.94
N ALA A 135 -11.31 28.23 -3.76
CA ALA A 135 -11.24 28.91 -2.47
C ALA A 135 -12.18 28.27 -1.42
N SER A 136 -11.80 28.29 -0.13
CA SER A 136 -12.67 27.78 0.94
C SER A 136 -13.79 28.77 1.29
N PRO A 137 -14.91 28.27 1.86
CA PRO A 137 -15.87 29.15 2.52
C PRO A 137 -15.17 30.03 3.58
N ALA A 138 -15.53 31.31 3.60
CA ALA A 138 -14.96 32.35 4.48
C ALA A 138 -13.46 32.66 4.30
N GLY A 139 -12.80 32.21 3.20
CA GLY A 139 -11.41 32.58 2.93
C GLY A 139 -10.43 32.08 3.98
N THR A 140 -10.75 30.95 4.62
CA THR A 140 -10.00 30.36 5.73
C THR A 140 -8.69 29.69 5.33
N ILE A 141 -8.46 29.49 4.03
CA ILE A 141 -7.25 28.85 3.49
C ILE A 141 -6.57 29.76 2.47
N ASP A 142 -5.24 29.70 2.44
CA ASP A 142 -4.44 30.36 1.43
C ASP A 142 -4.76 29.82 0.02
N SER A 143 -4.59 30.66 -1.00
CA SER A 143 -4.71 30.23 -2.39
C SER A 143 -3.68 29.16 -2.72
N PHE A 144 -4.11 28.12 -3.44
CA PHE A 144 -3.27 27.04 -3.93
C PHE A 144 -3.69 26.67 -5.35
N THR A 145 -2.83 25.93 -6.05
CA THR A 145 -3.15 25.36 -7.37
C THR A 145 -3.27 23.85 -7.26
N THR A 146 -4.28 23.28 -7.92
CA THR A 146 -4.48 21.83 -7.93
C THR A 146 -3.43 21.11 -8.77
N MET A 147 -3.08 19.88 -8.39
CA MET A 147 -2.18 19.05 -9.19
C MET A 147 -2.94 18.50 -10.41
N GLY A 148 -2.46 18.82 -11.61
CA GLY A 148 -3.01 18.31 -12.87
C GLY A 148 -2.44 16.94 -13.26
N PRO A 149 -3.00 16.27 -14.28
CA PRO A 149 -2.60 14.90 -14.65
C PRO A 149 -1.26 14.82 -15.38
N PHE A 150 -0.69 15.93 -15.82
CA PHE A 150 0.55 15.98 -16.60
C PHE A 150 1.64 16.84 -15.94
N PRO A 151 2.93 16.51 -16.15
CA PRO A 151 3.43 15.27 -16.76
C PRO A 151 3.60 14.14 -15.73
N ILE A 152 3.81 14.47 -14.45
CA ILE A 152 4.27 13.53 -13.43
C ILE A 152 3.27 12.40 -13.17
N PRO A 153 1.96 12.66 -12.94
CA PRO A 153 1.02 11.57 -12.67
C PRO A 153 0.91 10.61 -13.85
N THR A 154 0.97 11.12 -15.09
CA THR A 154 0.95 10.29 -16.30
C THR A 154 2.22 9.42 -16.43
N ILE A 155 3.40 9.97 -16.11
CA ILE A 155 4.64 9.19 -16.07
C ILE A 155 4.54 8.08 -15.02
N ASN A 156 4.03 8.40 -13.82
CA ASN A 156 3.80 7.44 -12.75
C ASN A 156 2.83 6.33 -13.15
N THR A 157 1.74 6.67 -13.85
CA THR A 157 0.83 5.68 -14.45
C THR A 157 1.54 4.76 -15.44
N ALA A 158 2.37 5.30 -16.33
CA ALA A 158 3.14 4.49 -17.27
C ALA A 158 4.14 3.56 -16.57
N LEU A 159 4.83 4.05 -15.52
CA LEU A 159 5.78 3.26 -14.73
C LEU A 159 5.09 2.07 -14.04
N LEU A 160 3.95 2.29 -13.38
CA LEU A 160 3.23 1.21 -12.71
C LEU A 160 2.67 0.18 -13.70
N LEU A 161 2.04 0.63 -14.80
CA LEU A 161 1.56 -0.28 -15.84
C LEU A 161 2.70 -1.11 -16.45
N LEU A 162 3.85 -0.49 -16.72
CA LEU A 162 5.04 -1.21 -17.19
C LEU A 162 5.53 -2.21 -16.14
N SER A 163 5.50 -1.84 -14.85
CA SER A 163 5.89 -2.75 -13.76
C SER A 163 4.96 -3.96 -13.66
N GLY A 164 3.65 -3.80 -13.88
CA GLY A 164 2.69 -4.90 -13.94
C GLY A 164 2.97 -5.85 -15.10
N VAL A 165 3.38 -5.32 -16.27
CA VAL A 165 3.81 -6.13 -17.41
C VAL A 165 5.09 -6.92 -17.07
N THR A 166 6.12 -6.28 -16.51
CA THR A 166 7.36 -6.98 -16.14
C THR A 166 7.13 -8.06 -15.08
N LEU A 167 6.23 -7.81 -14.13
CA LEU A 167 5.83 -8.78 -13.11
C LEU A 167 5.11 -9.98 -13.74
N THR A 168 4.22 -9.74 -14.69
CA THR A 168 3.52 -10.79 -15.42
C THR A 168 4.50 -11.65 -16.21
N ILE A 169 5.50 -11.06 -16.87
CA ILE A 169 6.57 -11.80 -17.57
C ILE A 169 7.38 -12.65 -16.58
N SER A 170 7.72 -12.09 -15.41
CA SER A 170 8.39 -12.82 -14.31
C SER A 170 7.58 -14.05 -13.89
N HIS A 171 6.27 -13.90 -13.72
CA HIS A 171 5.38 -15.00 -13.33
C HIS A 171 5.37 -16.12 -14.38
N HIS A 172 5.24 -15.79 -15.66
CA HIS A 172 5.30 -16.79 -16.73
C HIS A 172 6.66 -17.50 -16.79
N ALA A 173 7.76 -16.77 -16.57
CA ALA A 173 9.07 -17.37 -16.48
C ALA A 173 9.19 -18.35 -15.30
N LEU A 174 8.58 -18.03 -14.14
CA LEU A 174 8.57 -18.90 -12.97
C LEU A 174 7.83 -20.20 -13.25
N ARG A 175 6.64 -20.12 -13.87
CA ARG A 175 5.84 -21.29 -14.25
C ARG A 175 6.51 -22.15 -15.33
N ALA A 176 7.39 -21.56 -16.15
CA ALA A 176 8.23 -22.28 -17.11
C ALA A 176 9.52 -22.85 -16.47
N GLY A 177 9.74 -22.67 -15.16
CA GLY A 177 10.95 -23.14 -14.47
C GLY A 177 12.21 -22.31 -14.74
N HIS A 178 12.10 -21.13 -15.36
CA HIS A 178 13.23 -20.28 -15.73
C HIS A 178 13.61 -19.29 -14.62
N ARG A 179 14.20 -19.80 -13.54
CA ARG A 179 14.55 -19.02 -12.33
C ARG A 179 15.34 -17.73 -12.58
N ALA A 180 16.35 -17.76 -13.45
CA ALA A 180 17.15 -16.56 -13.75
C ALA A 180 16.33 -15.46 -14.45
N LYS A 181 15.44 -15.85 -15.37
CA LYS A 181 14.52 -14.92 -16.04
C LYS A 181 13.49 -14.36 -15.05
N THR A 182 12.95 -15.20 -14.17
CA THR A 182 12.06 -14.75 -13.08
C THR A 182 12.74 -13.68 -12.23
N ALA A 183 13.96 -13.94 -11.74
CA ALA A 183 14.68 -12.99 -10.91
C ALA A 183 14.94 -11.66 -11.63
N PHE A 184 15.36 -11.70 -12.90
CA PHE A 184 15.61 -10.50 -13.70
C PHE A 184 14.36 -9.63 -13.86
N TRP A 185 13.24 -10.20 -14.29
CA TRP A 185 12.01 -9.44 -14.54
C TRP A 185 11.34 -8.95 -13.24
N LEU A 186 11.47 -9.73 -12.16
CA LEU A 186 11.04 -9.30 -10.84
C LEU A 186 11.89 -8.11 -10.33
N ALA A 187 13.21 -8.15 -10.52
CA ALA A 187 14.08 -7.01 -10.17
C ALA A 187 13.73 -5.75 -10.99
N ALA A 188 13.40 -5.89 -12.28
CA ALA A 188 12.94 -4.78 -13.10
C ALA A 188 11.62 -4.17 -12.56
N THR A 189 10.68 -5.02 -12.12
CA THR A 189 9.42 -4.57 -11.49
C THR A 189 9.69 -3.73 -10.24
N ILE A 190 10.57 -4.23 -9.36
CA ILE A 190 10.94 -3.55 -8.11
C ILE A 190 11.61 -2.20 -8.42
N LEU A 191 12.51 -2.15 -9.39
CA LEU A 191 13.17 -0.91 -9.81
C LEU A 191 12.15 0.12 -10.30
N LEU A 192 11.20 -0.28 -11.13
CA LEU A 192 10.13 0.61 -11.61
C LEU A 192 9.28 1.15 -10.45
N GLY A 193 8.97 0.30 -9.46
CA GLY A 193 8.29 0.72 -8.22
C GLY A 193 9.07 1.76 -7.42
N PHE A 194 10.39 1.60 -7.28
CA PHE A 194 11.24 2.61 -6.63
C PHE A 194 11.31 3.92 -7.41
N VAL A 195 11.39 3.86 -8.74
CA VAL A 195 11.36 5.04 -9.60
C VAL A 195 10.02 5.78 -9.46
N PHE A 196 8.90 5.06 -9.45
CA PHE A 196 7.58 5.63 -9.15
C PHE A 196 7.57 6.37 -7.80
N MET A 197 8.08 5.75 -6.73
CA MET A 197 8.14 6.40 -5.41
C MET A 197 9.02 7.66 -5.42
N GLY A 198 10.10 7.68 -6.21
CA GLY A 198 10.94 8.87 -6.40
C GLY A 198 10.17 10.01 -7.07
N PHE A 199 9.43 9.73 -8.14
CA PHE A 199 8.55 10.73 -8.78
C PHE A 199 7.40 11.16 -7.87
N GLN A 200 6.85 10.27 -7.05
CA GLN A 200 5.82 10.62 -6.06
C GLN A 200 6.35 11.57 -4.99
N ALA A 201 7.59 11.36 -4.51
CA ALA A 201 8.24 12.28 -3.59
C ALA A 201 8.48 13.66 -4.24
N TYR A 202 8.92 13.67 -5.50
CA TYR A 202 9.08 14.90 -6.26
C TYR A 202 7.75 15.65 -6.45
N GLU A 203 6.67 14.94 -6.76
CA GLU A 203 5.32 15.50 -6.86
C GLU A 203 4.93 16.21 -5.56
N TYR A 204 5.16 15.59 -4.40
CA TYR A 204 4.86 16.21 -3.11
C TYR A 204 5.70 17.44 -2.84
N MET A 205 6.99 17.40 -3.18
CA MET A 205 7.86 18.58 -3.04
C MET A 205 7.35 19.74 -3.90
N HIS A 206 7.02 19.48 -5.17
CA HIS A 206 6.46 20.48 -6.10
C HIS A 206 5.10 21.01 -5.62
N ALA A 207 4.21 20.13 -5.14
CA ALA A 207 2.93 20.51 -4.59
C ALA A 207 3.08 21.48 -3.41
N TYR A 208 4.01 21.20 -2.49
CA TYR A 208 4.27 22.05 -1.32
C TYR A 208 4.97 23.37 -1.68
N SER A 209 5.97 23.35 -2.56
CA SER A 209 6.79 24.54 -2.85
C SER A 209 6.17 25.48 -3.87
N ASP A 210 5.63 24.94 -4.96
CA ASP A 210 5.30 25.72 -6.15
C ASP A 210 3.79 25.94 -6.27
N LEU A 211 2.98 24.98 -5.80
CA LEU A 211 1.52 25.04 -5.88
C LEU A 211 0.85 25.51 -4.58
N ASN A 212 1.61 25.64 -3.49
CA ASN A 212 1.10 25.87 -2.13
C ASN A 212 0.00 24.87 -1.72
N LEU A 213 0.00 23.67 -2.31
CA LEU A 213 -0.93 22.59 -2.03
C LEU A 213 -0.40 21.79 -0.84
N LYS A 214 -1.01 21.99 0.33
CA LYS A 214 -0.61 21.39 1.61
C LYS A 214 -1.73 20.52 2.15
N LEU A 215 -1.42 19.70 3.15
CA LEU A 215 -2.44 19.01 3.96
C LEU A 215 -3.48 19.96 4.56
N THR A 216 -3.09 21.22 4.80
CA THR A 216 -3.95 22.28 5.34
C THR A 216 -4.71 23.07 4.27
N SER A 217 -4.57 22.74 2.98
CA SER A 217 -5.29 23.39 1.86
C SER A 217 -6.74 22.89 1.75
N GLY A 218 -7.44 22.93 2.87
CA GLY A 218 -8.83 22.49 3.01
C GLY A 218 -9.04 21.01 2.70
N ILE A 219 -10.27 20.67 2.34
CA ILE A 219 -10.69 19.30 2.04
C ILE A 219 -10.03 18.71 0.79
N TYR A 220 -9.67 19.56 -0.19
CA TYR A 220 -8.95 19.11 -1.38
C TYR A 220 -7.57 18.56 -0.99
N GLY A 221 -6.76 19.38 -0.29
CA GLY A 221 -5.42 18.99 0.13
C GLY A 221 -5.41 17.79 1.05
N SER A 222 -6.29 17.76 2.06
CA SER A 222 -6.35 16.64 3.00
C SER A 222 -6.70 15.32 2.34
N ILE A 223 -7.71 15.28 1.47
CA ILE A 223 -8.10 14.07 0.75
C ILE A 223 -7.05 13.67 -0.28
N PHE A 224 -6.47 14.63 -1.01
CA PHE A 224 -5.38 14.38 -1.96
C PHE A 224 -4.24 13.61 -1.28
N TYR A 225 -3.65 14.19 -0.24
CA TYR A 225 -2.51 13.59 0.47
C TYR A 225 -2.86 12.29 1.22
N LEU A 226 -4.09 12.13 1.72
CA LEU A 226 -4.52 10.87 2.32
C LEU A 226 -4.61 9.75 1.28
N LEU A 227 -5.29 10.00 0.16
CA LEU A 227 -5.46 9.01 -0.91
C LEU A 227 -4.11 8.62 -1.54
N THR A 228 -3.33 9.60 -1.98
CA THR A 228 -2.03 9.33 -2.62
C THR A 228 -0.98 8.86 -1.61
N GLY A 229 -1.06 9.32 -0.36
CA GLY A 229 -0.15 8.93 0.73
C GLY A 229 -0.34 7.47 1.13
N PHE A 230 -1.58 7.05 1.38
CA PHE A 230 -1.85 5.63 1.65
C PHE A 230 -1.51 4.76 0.45
N HIS A 231 -1.80 5.20 -0.77
CA HIS A 231 -1.37 4.45 -1.96
C HIS A 231 0.15 4.30 -2.04
N GLY A 232 0.92 5.38 -1.87
CA GLY A 232 2.39 5.32 -1.84
C GLY A 232 2.93 4.42 -0.70
N PHE A 233 2.26 4.39 0.44
CA PHE A 233 2.56 3.43 1.51
C PHE A 233 2.35 1.98 1.05
N HIS A 234 1.25 1.67 0.37
CA HIS A 234 1.00 0.33 -0.18
C HIS A 234 1.99 -0.05 -1.29
N VAL A 235 2.37 0.89 -2.17
CA VAL A 235 3.43 0.67 -3.16
C VAL A 235 4.75 0.30 -2.47
N THR A 236 5.09 1.00 -1.39
CA THR A 236 6.30 0.73 -0.61
C THR A 236 6.26 -0.66 0.03
N LEU A 237 5.13 -1.03 0.65
CA LEU A 237 4.94 -2.38 1.21
C LEU A 237 5.03 -3.45 0.12
N GLY A 238 4.38 -3.24 -1.03
CA GLY A 238 4.45 -4.13 -2.18
C GLY A 238 5.88 -4.32 -2.67
N ALA A 239 6.68 -3.25 -2.73
CA ALA A 239 8.06 -3.30 -3.20
C ALA A 239 8.94 -4.08 -2.20
N ILE A 240 8.71 -3.92 -0.90
CA ILE A 240 9.37 -4.72 0.15
C ILE A 240 8.98 -6.19 0.00
N MET A 241 7.69 -6.51 -0.16
CA MET A 241 7.21 -7.88 -0.36
C MET A 241 7.86 -8.52 -1.59
N LEU A 242 7.84 -7.84 -2.75
CA LEU A 242 8.47 -8.32 -3.97
C LEU A 242 9.99 -8.49 -3.81
N SER A 243 10.65 -7.62 -3.04
CA SER A 243 12.09 -7.75 -2.74
C SER A 243 12.39 -9.01 -1.91
N VAL A 244 11.55 -9.32 -0.92
CA VAL A 244 11.65 -10.58 -0.16
C VAL A 244 11.40 -11.79 -1.08
N ILE A 245 10.41 -11.71 -1.97
CA ILE A 245 10.15 -12.76 -2.98
C ILE A 245 11.33 -12.91 -3.94
N LEU A 246 11.96 -11.82 -4.39
CA LEU A 246 13.15 -11.87 -5.24
C LEU A 246 14.28 -12.61 -4.54
N TYR A 247 14.55 -12.29 -3.27
CA TYR A 247 15.55 -13.00 -2.49
C TYR A 247 15.24 -14.51 -2.39
N ARG A 248 13.97 -14.87 -2.15
CA ARG A 248 13.52 -16.28 -2.11
C ARG A 248 13.63 -16.98 -3.47
N VAL A 249 13.31 -16.31 -4.58
CA VAL A 249 13.55 -16.80 -5.94
C VAL A 249 15.05 -17.04 -6.14
N MET A 250 15.90 -16.12 -5.71
CA MET A 250 17.37 -16.25 -5.78
C MET A 250 17.93 -17.34 -4.87
N LYS A 251 17.21 -17.77 -3.82
CA LYS A 251 17.55 -18.95 -3.01
C LYS A 251 16.96 -20.26 -3.53
N GLY A 252 15.90 -20.20 -4.32
CA GLY A 252 15.31 -21.38 -4.98
C GLY A 252 14.14 -21.98 -4.21
N HIS A 253 13.47 -21.17 -3.40
CA HIS A 253 12.36 -21.58 -2.53
C HIS A 253 11.04 -21.81 -3.30
N PHE A 254 11.05 -21.70 -4.63
CA PHE A 254 9.84 -21.77 -5.45
C PHE A 254 10.03 -22.74 -6.62
N THR A 255 8.98 -23.51 -6.89
CA THR A 255 8.88 -24.37 -8.08
C THR A 255 7.74 -23.90 -8.98
N ALA A 256 7.65 -24.45 -10.20
CA ALA A 256 6.58 -24.14 -11.15
C ALA A 256 5.18 -24.49 -10.61
N GLU A 257 5.09 -25.38 -9.63
CA GLU A 257 3.85 -25.86 -9.01
C GLU A 257 3.63 -25.26 -7.61
N ASN A 258 4.70 -24.97 -6.87
CA ASN A 258 4.64 -24.46 -5.50
C ASN A 258 5.31 -23.08 -5.40
N HIS A 259 4.50 -22.03 -5.57
CA HIS A 259 4.97 -20.65 -5.57
C HIS A 259 3.93 -19.63 -5.07
N PHE A 260 3.07 -20.03 -4.14
CA PHE A 260 2.03 -19.14 -3.60
C PHE A 260 2.58 -17.81 -3.06
N GLY A 261 3.73 -17.82 -2.37
CA GLY A 261 4.33 -16.58 -1.88
C GLY A 261 4.60 -15.55 -2.99
N PHE A 262 5.01 -16.03 -4.17
CA PHE A 262 5.17 -15.19 -5.35
C PHE A 262 3.80 -14.69 -5.86
N GLU A 263 2.82 -15.58 -6.01
CA GLU A 263 1.49 -15.21 -6.50
C GLU A 263 0.78 -14.22 -5.58
N GLY A 264 0.85 -14.40 -4.26
CA GLY A 264 0.27 -13.49 -3.28
C GLY A 264 0.87 -12.08 -3.39
N ALA A 265 2.20 -11.98 -3.48
CA ALA A 265 2.86 -10.69 -3.70
C ALA A 265 2.51 -10.08 -5.07
N ALA A 266 2.35 -10.91 -6.11
CA ALA A 266 1.95 -10.44 -7.43
C ALA A 266 0.50 -9.93 -7.46
N TRP A 267 -0.43 -10.61 -6.78
CA TRP A 267 -1.81 -10.15 -6.61
C TRP A 267 -1.87 -8.82 -5.87
N TYR A 268 -1.06 -8.66 -4.80
CA TYR A 268 -0.97 -7.39 -4.09
C TYR A 268 -0.45 -6.26 -4.99
N TRP A 269 0.59 -6.51 -5.78
CA TRP A 269 1.14 -5.50 -6.69
C TRP A 269 0.12 -5.05 -7.74
N HIS A 270 -0.60 -6.00 -8.37
CA HIS A 270 -1.67 -5.65 -9.31
C HIS A 270 -2.84 -4.92 -8.65
N PHE A 271 -3.17 -5.25 -7.40
CA PHE A 271 -4.13 -4.48 -6.62
C PHE A 271 -3.69 -3.01 -6.48
N VAL A 272 -2.42 -2.78 -6.14
CA VAL A 272 -1.85 -1.43 -6.03
C VAL A 272 -1.89 -0.69 -7.37
N ASP A 273 -1.63 -1.37 -8.50
CA ASP A 273 -1.78 -0.80 -9.85
C ASP A 273 -3.22 -0.35 -10.12
N VAL A 274 -4.21 -1.19 -9.78
CA VAL A 274 -5.63 -0.89 -10.00
C VAL A 274 -6.10 0.30 -9.16
N VAL A 275 -5.68 0.39 -7.89
CA VAL A 275 -5.98 1.55 -7.04
C VAL A 275 -5.38 2.82 -7.62
N TRP A 276 -4.13 2.75 -8.14
CA TRP A 276 -3.51 3.90 -8.79
C TRP A 276 -4.31 4.38 -10.00
N LEU A 277 -4.80 3.49 -10.85
CA LEU A 277 -5.62 3.89 -12.00
C LEU A 277 -6.89 4.62 -11.55
N GLY A 278 -7.54 4.14 -10.48
CA GLY A 278 -8.66 4.84 -9.85
C GLY A 278 -8.29 6.24 -9.37
N LEU A 279 -7.14 6.38 -8.70
CA LEU A 279 -6.62 7.67 -8.25
C LEU A 279 -6.31 8.60 -9.42
N TYR A 280 -5.58 8.11 -10.42
CA TYR A 280 -5.20 8.86 -11.60
C TYR A 280 -6.43 9.48 -12.28
N ILE A 281 -7.51 8.72 -12.43
CA ILE A 281 -8.75 9.23 -13.03
C ILE A 281 -9.47 10.19 -12.07
N VAL A 282 -9.77 9.76 -10.84
CA VAL A 282 -10.70 10.49 -9.96
C VAL A 282 -10.06 11.72 -9.31
N VAL A 283 -8.76 11.67 -9.00
CA VAL A 283 -8.06 12.75 -8.29
C VAL A 283 -7.44 13.76 -9.24
N TYR A 284 -6.86 13.30 -10.37
CA TYR A 284 -6.09 14.16 -11.26
C TYR A 284 -6.86 14.64 -12.50
N TRP A 285 -7.80 13.84 -13.02
CA TRP A 285 -8.59 14.21 -14.20
C TRP A 285 -9.94 14.84 -13.87
N LEU A 286 -10.60 14.35 -12.82
CA LEU A 286 -11.91 14.81 -12.36
C LEU A 286 -11.78 15.76 -11.18
#